data_AF-A0A3P7HKE3-F1
#
_entry.id   AF-A0A3P7HKE3-F1
#
_cell.length_a   1.000
_cell.length_b   1.000
_cell.length_c   1.000
_cell.angle_alpha   90.00
_cell.angle_beta   90.00
_cell.angle_gamma   90.00
#
_symmetry.space_group_name_H-M   'P 1'
#
loop_
_entity.id
_entity.type
_entity.pdbx_description
1 polymer ?
#
loop_
_entity_poly.entity_id
_entity_poly.type
_entity_poly.pdbx_seq_one_letter_code
_entity_poly.pdbx_strand_id
1 'polypeptide(L)'
;MGVSSPQFNTCFQIGKSLRADEEPSTELPAYKLSAGFAIGLICLGLGEGLFVWKPPFKQPLPSIPDRLRTLMIGGPRIFLNLRFLQREFLLVQEGTNVNVHMTAHPATIALGLMYMRTGNLEIARDLELPATISMLEEIRPDVIFVRVVARSLVLWDMIEPTCAWIDKQIPNIIHEYALAVLKFPSNIEVNITDKEQAYWDEVVDKETVAEVYLYAMTAACFVMALKFSGIIGDRYEDILKILVRTTFLFPTNYFTLHSFNSVFLRYGFKKDNLSIALLVISMYPIVAHHVADNRLYHQPLRFLWTHAVEPRLLVPTCRKKNKPIQCDLEIQFKVGQTVFFMVYFFILSVNFVKQCLQVYGASQVDMKL
;
A
#
# COMPACT_ATOMS: atom_id res chain seq x y z
N MET A 1 -35.63 13.65 -5.11
CA MET A 1 -34.18 13.70 -5.38
C MET A 1 -33.54 12.63 -4.52
N GLY A 2 -33.25 11.46 -5.09
CA GLY A 2 -32.74 10.32 -4.34
C GLY A 2 -31.31 10.59 -3.88
N VAL A 3 -31.05 10.40 -2.59
CA VAL A 3 -29.72 10.47 -2.00
C VAL A 3 -28.91 9.31 -2.57
N SER A 4 -28.18 9.56 -3.66
CA SER A 4 -27.18 8.63 -4.19
C SER A 4 -26.19 8.34 -3.07
N SER A 5 -25.97 7.06 -2.75
CA SER A 5 -25.05 6.67 -1.69
C SER A 5 -23.66 7.25 -1.94
N PRO A 6 -22.93 7.68 -0.89
CA PRO A 6 -21.69 8.45 -1.01
C PRO A 6 -20.66 7.76 -1.91
N GLN A 7 -20.59 6.42 -1.89
CA GLN A 7 -19.71 5.60 -2.73
C GLN A 7 -19.88 5.86 -4.24
N PHE A 8 -21.13 5.97 -4.72
CA PHE A 8 -21.41 6.15 -6.15
C PHE A 8 -21.04 7.56 -6.63
N ASN A 9 -21.25 8.57 -5.77
CA ASN A 9 -20.84 9.94 -6.06
C ASN A 9 -19.32 10.10 -6.06
N THR A 10 -18.61 9.39 -5.18
CA THR A 10 -17.15 9.50 -5.10
C THR A 10 -16.45 8.79 -6.27
N CYS A 11 -16.96 7.64 -6.77
CA CYS A 11 -16.45 7.02 -8.00
C CYS A 11 -16.51 7.97 -9.20
N PHE A 12 -17.58 8.77 -9.27
CA PHE A 12 -17.73 9.80 -10.30
C PHE A 12 -16.67 10.89 -10.19
N GLN A 13 -16.19 11.22 -8.97
CA GLN A 13 -15.15 12.24 -8.77
C GLN A 13 -13.78 11.82 -9.32
N ILE A 14 -13.43 10.53 -9.27
CA ILE A 14 -12.18 10.03 -9.86
C ILE A 14 -12.19 10.23 -11.38
N GLY A 15 -13.29 9.85 -12.03
CA GLY A 15 -13.49 10.00 -13.46
C GLY A 15 -13.93 11.40 -13.91
N LYS A 16 -14.08 12.36 -12.99
CA LYS A 16 -14.55 13.71 -13.31
C LYS A 16 -13.52 14.39 -14.23
N SER A 17 -14.02 14.86 -15.37
CA SER A 17 -13.32 15.80 -16.23
C SER A 17 -13.55 17.22 -15.72
N LEU A 18 -12.60 18.13 -15.95
CA LEU A 18 -12.80 19.55 -15.65
C LEU A 18 -14.08 20.04 -16.32
N ARG A 19 -14.80 20.98 -15.69
CA ARG A 19 -15.91 21.65 -16.40
C ARG A 19 -15.31 22.75 -17.27
N ALA A 20 -15.95 23.06 -18.40
CA ALA A 20 -15.53 24.17 -19.28
C ALA A 20 -15.48 25.53 -18.54
N ASP A 21 -16.25 25.67 -17.45
CA ASP A 21 -16.36 26.88 -16.63
C ASP A 21 -15.42 26.86 -15.40
N GLU A 22 -14.72 25.75 -15.12
CA GLU A 22 -13.79 25.61 -13.98
C GLU A 22 -12.35 25.85 -14.47
N GLU A 23 -11.61 26.76 -13.82
CA GLU A 23 -10.17 26.90 -14.08
C GLU A 23 -9.45 25.57 -13.76
N PRO A 24 -8.47 25.14 -14.60
CA PRO A 24 -7.72 23.93 -14.33
C PRO A 24 -6.94 24.08 -13.02
N SER A 25 -7.46 23.47 -11.94
CA SER A 25 -6.75 23.43 -10.67
C SER A 25 -5.49 22.58 -10.82
N THR A 26 -4.34 23.14 -10.49
CA THR A 26 -3.05 22.43 -10.47
C THR A 26 -3.03 21.24 -9.50
N GLU A 27 -3.99 21.19 -8.57
CA GLU A 27 -4.17 20.15 -7.55
C GLU A 27 -5.17 19.04 -7.94
N LEU A 28 -5.64 19.03 -9.19
CA LEU A 28 -6.59 18.01 -9.67
C LEU A 28 -6.09 16.56 -9.48
N PRO A 29 -4.80 16.22 -9.66
CA PRO A 29 -4.30 14.88 -9.36
C PRO A 29 -4.45 14.50 -7.88
N ALA A 30 -4.10 15.40 -6.96
CA ALA A 30 -4.27 15.17 -5.52
C ALA A 30 -5.75 15.02 -5.12
N TYR A 31 -6.65 15.79 -5.75
CA TYR A 31 -8.09 15.64 -5.56
C TYR A 31 -8.58 14.25 -5.98
N LYS A 32 -8.20 13.79 -7.18
CA LYS A 32 -8.57 12.46 -7.68
C LYS A 32 -8.00 11.35 -6.80
N LEU A 33 -6.76 11.50 -6.34
CA LEU A 33 -6.12 10.59 -5.39
C LEU A 33 -6.89 10.51 -4.07
N SER A 34 -7.31 11.65 -3.54
CA SER A 34 -8.12 11.73 -2.31
C SER A 34 -9.50 11.09 -2.47
N ALA A 35 -10.12 11.25 -3.64
CA ALA A 35 -11.36 10.54 -3.97
C ALA A 35 -11.14 9.01 -4.01
N GLY A 36 -10.00 8.55 -4.54
CA GLY A 36 -9.56 7.15 -4.49
C GLY A 36 -9.46 6.62 -3.06
N PHE A 37 -8.76 7.34 -2.18
CA PHE A 37 -8.66 6.98 -0.76
C PHE A 37 -10.02 6.96 -0.07
N ALA A 38 -10.87 7.96 -0.32
CA ALA A 38 -12.19 8.04 0.28
C ALA A 38 -13.06 6.82 -0.08
N ILE A 39 -13.10 6.41 -1.36
CA ILE A 39 -13.84 5.20 -1.77
C ILE A 39 -13.24 3.96 -1.13
N GLY A 40 -11.92 3.83 -1.17
CA GLY A 40 -11.22 2.70 -0.57
C GLY A 40 -11.50 2.56 0.92
N LEU A 41 -11.55 3.67 1.67
CA LEU A 41 -11.88 3.69 3.09
C LEU A 41 -13.36 3.43 3.37
N ILE A 42 -14.28 3.96 2.54
CA ILE A 42 -15.72 3.68 2.69
C ILE A 42 -16.03 2.21 2.41
N CYS A 43 -15.34 1.61 1.44
CA CYS A 43 -15.53 0.22 1.01
C CYS A 43 -14.53 -0.76 1.65
N LEU A 44 -13.82 -0.34 2.70
CA LEU A 44 -12.62 -1.00 3.21
C LEU A 44 -12.87 -2.47 3.59
N GLY A 45 -12.22 -3.38 2.88
CA GLY A 45 -12.29 -4.83 3.14
C GLY A 45 -13.68 -5.44 3.01
N LEU A 46 -14.65 -4.72 2.41
CA LEU A 46 -15.99 -5.26 2.17
C LEU A 46 -16.02 -6.20 0.96
N GLY A 47 -15.08 -6.03 0.02
CA GLY A 47 -15.01 -6.81 -1.21
C GLY A 47 -16.34 -6.82 -1.97
N GLU A 48 -16.83 -8.02 -2.28
CA GLU A 48 -18.11 -8.24 -2.95
C GLU A 48 -19.33 -8.05 -2.02
N GLY A 49 -19.14 -7.95 -0.70
CA GLY A 49 -20.22 -7.74 0.26
C GLY A 49 -21.03 -6.45 0.03
N LEU A 50 -20.49 -5.50 -0.75
CA LEU A 50 -21.20 -4.29 -1.18
C LEU A 50 -22.43 -4.61 -2.07
N PHE A 51 -22.47 -5.76 -2.75
CA PHE A 51 -23.54 -6.12 -3.69
C PHE A 51 -24.91 -6.32 -3.04
N VAL A 52 -24.97 -6.40 -1.71
CA VAL A 52 -26.24 -6.47 -0.95
C VAL A 52 -26.99 -5.13 -0.99
N TRP A 53 -26.32 -4.01 -1.26
CA TRP A 53 -26.92 -2.67 -1.38
C TRP A 53 -27.38 -2.30 -2.79
N LYS A 54 -27.76 -3.28 -3.62
CA LYS A 54 -28.51 -2.97 -4.85
C LYS A 54 -29.92 -2.49 -4.44
N PRO A 55 -30.33 -1.24 -4.70
CA PRO A 55 -31.74 -0.92 -4.67
C PRO A 55 -32.47 -1.85 -5.65
N PRO A 56 -33.71 -2.28 -5.34
CA PRO A 56 -34.44 -3.30 -6.11
C PRO A 56 -34.68 -2.93 -7.59
N PHE A 57 -34.44 -1.68 -7.97
CA PHE A 57 -34.46 -1.23 -9.36
C PHE A 57 -33.08 -1.35 -10.00
N LYS A 58 -32.97 -2.21 -11.03
CA LYS A 58 -31.84 -2.30 -11.97
C LYS A 58 -31.49 -0.90 -12.51
N GLN A 59 -30.57 -0.19 -11.87
CA GLN A 59 -29.81 0.83 -12.58
C GLN A 59 -28.86 0.11 -13.54
N PRO A 60 -28.73 0.53 -14.81
CA PRO A 60 -27.82 -0.06 -15.79
C PRO A 60 -26.35 0.35 -15.55
N LEU A 61 -25.97 0.63 -14.31
CA LEU A 61 -24.64 1.11 -13.98
C LEU A 61 -23.73 -0.09 -13.67
N PRO A 62 -22.53 -0.14 -14.24
CA PRO A 62 -21.56 -1.16 -13.88
C PRO A 62 -21.21 -1.04 -12.40
N SER A 63 -20.79 -2.15 -11.80
CA SER A 63 -20.46 -2.18 -10.38
C SER A 63 -19.30 -1.24 -10.06
N ILE A 64 -19.15 -0.87 -8.79
CA ILE A 64 -18.01 -0.07 -8.32
C ILE A 64 -16.66 -0.71 -8.74
N PRO A 65 -16.40 -2.02 -8.54
CA PRO A 65 -15.14 -2.61 -8.99
C PRO A 65 -14.97 -2.55 -10.51
N ASP A 66 -16.01 -2.81 -11.31
CA ASP A 66 -15.91 -2.72 -12.77
C ASP A 66 -15.59 -1.29 -13.25
N ARG A 67 -16.16 -0.29 -12.57
CA ARG A 67 -15.86 1.13 -12.80
C ARG A 67 -14.40 1.45 -12.47
N LEU A 68 -13.91 0.98 -11.33
CA LEU A 68 -12.52 1.16 -10.92
C LEU A 68 -11.56 0.45 -11.87
N ARG A 69 -11.89 -0.77 -12.36
CA ARG A 69 -11.11 -1.47 -13.40
C ARG A 69 -11.05 -0.66 -14.69
N THR A 70 -12.18 -0.10 -15.14
CA THR A 70 -12.23 0.77 -16.33
C THR A 70 -11.40 2.04 -16.15
N LEU A 71 -11.38 2.62 -14.95
CA LEU A 71 -10.54 3.77 -14.61
C LEU A 71 -9.04 3.41 -14.52
N MET A 72 -8.72 2.15 -14.19
CA MET A 72 -7.36 1.65 -14.06
C MET A 72 -6.72 1.28 -15.40
N ILE A 73 -7.44 0.52 -16.24
CA ILE A 73 -6.93 0.00 -17.52
C ILE A 73 -7.17 1.00 -18.64
N GLY A 74 -8.24 1.79 -18.53
CA GLY A 74 -8.74 2.64 -19.62
C GLY A 74 -9.94 2.02 -20.31
N GLY A 75 -10.65 2.86 -21.07
CA GLY A 75 -11.90 2.49 -21.75
C GLY A 75 -12.76 3.72 -22.03
N PRO A 76 -13.89 3.56 -22.73
CA PRO A 76 -14.73 4.69 -23.08
C PRO A 76 -15.53 5.17 -21.87
N ARG A 77 -15.60 6.50 -21.69
CA ARG A 77 -16.26 7.17 -20.55
C ARG A 77 -17.75 6.87 -20.44
N ILE A 78 -18.37 6.41 -21.54
CA ILE A 78 -19.81 6.14 -21.62
C ILE A 78 -20.26 5.06 -20.63
N PHE A 79 -19.39 4.09 -20.33
CA PHE A 79 -19.66 3.02 -19.35
C PHE A 79 -19.69 3.54 -17.92
N LEU A 80 -19.11 4.69 -17.63
CA LEU A 80 -19.11 5.32 -16.30
C LEU A 80 -20.34 6.21 -16.07
N ASN A 81 -21.25 6.33 -17.07
CA ASN A 81 -22.36 7.29 -17.11
C ASN A 81 -21.90 8.77 -16.97
N LEU A 82 -20.71 9.08 -17.49
CA LEU A 82 -20.14 10.44 -17.56
C LEU A 82 -20.73 11.23 -18.75
N ARG A 83 -22.03 11.07 -19.07
CA ARG A 83 -22.67 11.66 -20.28
C ARG A 83 -22.72 13.19 -20.28
N PHE A 84 -22.46 13.86 -19.17
CA PHE A 84 -22.78 15.28 -18.97
C PHE A 84 -21.62 16.28 -19.17
N LEU A 85 -20.44 15.86 -19.63
CA LEU A 85 -19.24 16.74 -19.65
C LEU A 85 -18.54 16.83 -21.00
N GLN A 86 -19.26 16.73 -22.12
CA GLN A 86 -18.77 17.21 -23.41
C GLN A 86 -19.20 18.68 -23.59
N ARG A 87 -18.45 19.60 -23.00
CA ARG A 87 -18.38 20.99 -23.49
C ARG A 87 -16.94 21.26 -23.85
N GLU A 88 -16.73 21.94 -24.97
CA GLU A 88 -15.41 22.29 -25.49
C GLU A 88 -14.60 23.04 -24.43
N PHE A 89 -13.36 22.58 -24.25
CA PHE A 89 -12.46 23.02 -23.20
C PHE A 89 -11.56 24.15 -23.70
N LEU A 90 -11.31 25.16 -22.87
CA LEU A 90 -10.40 26.27 -23.18
C LEU A 90 -8.90 25.94 -22.97
N LEU A 91 -8.56 24.94 -22.15
CA LEU A 91 -7.16 24.69 -21.72
C LEU A 91 -6.70 23.22 -21.70
N VAL A 92 -7.57 22.24 -21.43
CA VAL A 92 -7.21 20.81 -21.39
C VAL A 92 -8.24 20.01 -22.20
N GLN A 93 -7.81 19.45 -23.33
CA GLN A 93 -8.69 18.66 -24.20
C GLN A 93 -8.59 17.17 -23.83
N GLU A 94 -9.64 16.63 -23.21
CA GLU A 94 -9.73 15.19 -22.95
C GLU A 94 -10.53 14.47 -24.05
N GLY A 95 -10.06 13.29 -24.46
CA GLY A 95 -10.72 12.45 -25.45
C GLY A 95 -11.97 11.73 -24.93
N THR A 96 -12.56 10.90 -25.80
CA THR A 96 -13.72 10.04 -25.48
C THR A 96 -13.40 8.93 -24.47
N ASN A 97 -12.12 8.57 -24.37
CA ASN A 97 -11.61 7.58 -23.43
C ASN A 97 -11.23 8.22 -22.09
N VAL A 98 -11.24 7.40 -21.05
CA VAL A 98 -10.77 7.77 -19.73
C VAL A 98 -9.28 8.15 -19.79
N ASN A 99 -8.92 9.26 -19.12
CA ASN A 99 -7.53 9.66 -18.98
C ASN A 99 -6.83 8.79 -17.91
N VAL A 100 -6.23 7.69 -18.35
CA VAL A 100 -5.55 6.70 -17.50
C VAL A 100 -4.43 7.34 -16.67
N HIS A 101 -3.72 8.32 -17.22
CA HIS A 101 -2.64 9.02 -16.52
C HIS A 101 -3.09 9.75 -15.24
N MET A 102 -4.37 10.14 -15.14
CA MET A 102 -4.92 10.79 -13.95
C MET A 102 -5.76 9.85 -13.07
N THR A 103 -6.28 8.77 -13.65
CA THR A 103 -7.32 7.94 -13.01
C THR A 103 -6.81 6.57 -12.58
N ALA A 104 -5.74 6.06 -13.18
CA ALA A 104 -5.23 4.74 -12.88
C ALA A 104 -4.70 4.62 -11.46
N HIS A 105 -3.90 5.58 -11.05
CA HIS A 105 -3.31 5.62 -9.73
C HIS A 105 -4.37 5.63 -8.59
N PRO A 106 -5.35 6.56 -8.56
CA PRO A 106 -6.44 6.54 -7.58
C PRO A 106 -7.33 5.29 -7.66
N ALA A 107 -7.61 4.80 -8.86
CA ALA A 107 -8.49 3.65 -9.03
C ALA A 107 -7.84 2.35 -8.51
N THR A 108 -6.54 2.19 -8.75
CA THR A 108 -5.76 1.02 -8.31
C THR A 108 -5.74 0.93 -6.78
N ILE A 109 -5.44 2.03 -6.09
CA ILE A 109 -5.41 2.02 -4.62
C ILE A 109 -6.80 1.84 -4.03
N ALA A 110 -7.83 2.44 -4.62
CA ALA A 110 -9.21 2.26 -4.19
C ALA A 110 -9.63 0.79 -4.29
N LEU A 111 -9.26 0.10 -5.39
CA LEU A 111 -9.52 -1.32 -5.59
C LEU A 111 -8.79 -2.18 -4.56
N GLY A 112 -7.51 -1.89 -4.29
CA GLY A 112 -6.72 -2.58 -3.27
C GLY A 112 -7.29 -2.44 -1.86
N LEU A 113 -7.73 -1.23 -1.47
CA LEU A 113 -8.35 -0.98 -0.17
C LEU A 113 -9.74 -1.65 -0.06
N MET A 114 -10.54 -1.60 -1.14
CA MET A 114 -11.87 -2.23 -1.17
C MET A 114 -11.80 -3.74 -0.96
N TYR A 115 -10.81 -4.42 -1.54
CA TYR A 115 -10.60 -5.87 -1.44
C TYR A 115 -9.54 -6.27 -0.41
N MET A 116 -9.15 -5.36 0.49
CA MET A 116 -8.13 -5.61 1.49
C MET A 116 -8.45 -6.87 2.31
N ARG A 117 -7.49 -7.80 2.39
CA ARG A 117 -7.59 -9.08 3.13
C ARG A 117 -8.76 -9.98 2.73
N THR A 118 -9.31 -9.81 1.53
CA THR A 118 -10.38 -10.68 1.04
C THR A 118 -9.84 -11.98 0.40
N GLY A 119 -8.57 -12.00 -0.02
CA GLY A 119 -8.00 -13.14 -0.73
C GLY A 119 -8.58 -13.36 -2.13
N ASN A 120 -9.32 -12.39 -2.70
CA ASN A 120 -9.93 -12.53 -4.02
C ASN A 120 -8.85 -12.59 -5.11
N LEU A 121 -8.71 -13.76 -5.73
CA LEU A 121 -7.70 -14.03 -6.76
C LEU A 121 -8.00 -13.33 -8.09
N GLU A 122 -9.27 -13.09 -8.43
CA GLU A 122 -9.62 -12.43 -9.69
C GLU A 122 -9.14 -10.99 -9.70
N ILE A 123 -9.48 -10.24 -8.64
CA ILE A 123 -9.03 -8.86 -8.46
C ILE A 123 -7.50 -8.78 -8.35
N ALA A 124 -6.89 -9.76 -7.69
CA ALA A 124 -5.43 -9.82 -7.59
C ALA A 124 -4.75 -10.05 -8.95
N ARG A 125 -5.39 -10.77 -9.89
CA ARG A 125 -4.90 -10.93 -11.27
C ARG A 125 -5.04 -9.63 -12.06
N ASP A 126 -6.12 -8.88 -11.90
CA ASP A 126 -6.25 -7.58 -12.60
C ASP A 126 -5.22 -6.55 -12.13
N LEU A 127 -4.82 -6.63 -10.86
CA LEU A 127 -3.80 -5.79 -10.24
C LEU A 127 -2.37 -6.25 -10.53
N GLU A 128 -2.20 -7.41 -11.15
CA GLU A 128 -0.88 -7.93 -11.52
C GLU A 128 -0.22 -7.06 -12.59
N LEU A 129 1.11 -7.05 -12.59
CA LEU A 129 1.88 -6.35 -13.61
C LEU A 129 1.83 -7.16 -14.92
N PRO A 130 1.62 -6.50 -16.07
CA PRO A 130 1.65 -7.18 -17.37
C PRO A 130 2.96 -7.94 -17.61
N ALA A 131 2.87 -9.07 -18.32
CA ALA A 131 4.02 -9.91 -18.64
C ALA A 131 4.78 -9.46 -19.91
N THR A 132 4.32 -8.41 -20.59
CA THR A 132 4.88 -7.92 -21.86
C THR A 132 5.43 -6.51 -21.70
N ILE A 133 6.64 -6.26 -22.20
CA ILE A 133 7.34 -4.97 -22.09
C ILE A 133 6.50 -3.82 -22.68
N SER A 134 5.89 -4.00 -23.85
CA SER A 134 5.08 -2.94 -24.48
C SER A 134 3.91 -2.47 -23.60
N MET A 135 3.29 -3.38 -22.84
CA MET A 135 2.23 -2.99 -21.89
C MET A 135 2.80 -2.33 -20.62
N LEU A 136 4.04 -2.66 -20.24
CA LEU A 136 4.71 -2.03 -19.11
C LEU A 136 5.15 -0.60 -19.46
N GLU A 137 5.59 -0.35 -20.69
CA GLU A 137 5.94 0.98 -21.21
C GLU A 137 4.74 1.97 -21.19
N GLU A 138 3.51 1.46 -21.34
CA GLU A 138 2.30 2.28 -21.24
C GLU A 138 1.93 2.66 -19.79
N ILE A 139 2.45 1.93 -18.80
CA ILE A 139 2.11 2.12 -17.40
C ILE A 139 3.15 3.02 -16.73
N ARG A 140 2.67 4.14 -16.17
CA ARG A 140 3.55 5.03 -15.40
C ARG A 140 4.16 4.30 -14.18
N PRO A 141 5.42 4.57 -13.82
CA PRO A 141 6.10 3.88 -12.71
C PRO A 141 5.42 4.00 -11.34
N ASP A 142 4.76 5.14 -11.07
CA ASP A 142 3.98 5.34 -9.85
C ASP A 142 2.75 4.42 -9.77
N VAL A 143 2.16 4.05 -10.92
CA VAL A 143 1.07 3.08 -10.99
C VAL A 143 1.58 1.66 -10.78
N ILE A 144 2.79 1.33 -11.25
CA ILE A 144 3.45 0.03 -11.01
C ILE A 144 3.58 -0.22 -9.51
N PHE A 145 4.11 0.77 -8.77
CA PHE A 145 4.22 0.68 -7.32
C PHE A 145 2.87 0.37 -6.67
N VAL A 146 1.85 1.14 -7.00
CA VAL A 146 0.52 1.02 -6.38
C VAL A 146 -0.16 -0.29 -6.77
N ARG A 147 0.07 -0.81 -7.98
CA ARG A 147 -0.43 -2.14 -8.40
C ARG A 147 0.12 -3.24 -7.51
N VAL A 148 1.44 -3.25 -7.28
CA VAL A 148 2.08 -4.23 -6.38
C VAL A 148 1.58 -4.07 -4.94
N VAL A 149 1.45 -2.83 -4.45
CA VAL A 149 0.88 -2.58 -3.11
C VAL A 149 -0.56 -3.08 -3.03
N ALA A 150 -1.44 -2.67 -3.93
CA ALA A 150 -2.84 -3.03 -3.95
C ALA A 150 -3.03 -4.55 -4.01
N ARG A 151 -2.31 -5.24 -4.91
CA ARG A 151 -2.34 -6.70 -5.01
C ARG A 151 -1.91 -7.38 -3.70
N SER A 152 -0.85 -6.87 -3.08
CA SER A 152 -0.36 -7.39 -1.80
C SER A 152 -1.32 -7.12 -0.63
N LEU A 153 -2.08 -6.01 -0.66
CA LEU A 153 -3.13 -5.73 0.32
C LEU A 153 -4.33 -6.68 0.17
N VAL A 154 -4.68 -7.07 -1.07
CA VAL A 154 -5.73 -8.06 -1.34
C VAL A 154 -5.29 -9.45 -0.87
N LEU A 155 -4.07 -9.85 -1.22
CA LEU A 155 -3.44 -11.13 -0.86
C LEU A 155 -2.60 -11.05 0.42
N TRP A 156 -3.10 -10.31 1.42
CA TRP A 156 -2.35 -9.97 2.62
C TRP A 156 -1.75 -11.18 3.35
N ASP A 157 -2.48 -12.30 3.39
CA ASP A 157 -2.04 -13.48 4.12
C ASP A 157 -0.87 -14.20 3.44
N MET A 158 -0.75 -14.07 2.11
CA MET A 158 0.30 -14.70 1.28
C MET A 158 1.66 -13.99 1.34
N ILE A 159 1.77 -12.86 2.04
CA ILE A 159 3.04 -12.14 2.16
C ILE A 159 3.99 -12.90 3.09
N GLU A 160 5.17 -13.28 2.58
CA GLU A 160 6.20 -14.00 3.32
C GLU A 160 7.44 -13.13 3.54
N PRO A 161 8.14 -13.25 4.69
CA PRO A 161 9.36 -12.50 4.98
C PRO A 161 10.59 -13.13 4.30
N THR A 162 10.57 -13.26 2.96
CA THR A 162 11.64 -13.89 2.19
C THR A 162 12.01 -13.06 0.95
N CYS A 163 13.28 -13.11 0.52
CA CYS A 163 13.69 -12.47 -0.74
C CYS A 163 12.93 -13.06 -1.94
N ALA A 164 12.72 -14.39 -1.94
CA ALA A 164 11.98 -15.08 -2.99
C ALA A 164 10.54 -14.55 -3.15
N TRP A 165 9.90 -14.07 -2.07
CA TRP A 165 8.58 -13.45 -2.16
C TRP A 165 8.63 -12.08 -2.83
N ILE A 166 9.68 -11.29 -2.57
CA ILE A 166 9.92 -10.00 -3.22
C ILE A 166 10.14 -10.21 -4.72
N ASP A 167 11.00 -11.16 -5.07
CA ASP A 167 11.33 -11.48 -6.46
C ASP A 167 10.08 -11.91 -7.24
N LYS A 168 9.15 -12.66 -6.61
CA LYS A 168 7.86 -13.05 -7.22
C LYS A 168 6.92 -11.88 -7.54
N GLN A 169 7.13 -10.68 -6.99
CA GLN A 169 6.29 -9.51 -7.33
C GLN A 169 6.69 -8.86 -8.66
N ILE A 170 7.88 -9.20 -9.18
CA ILE A 170 8.45 -8.63 -10.39
C ILE A 170 8.23 -9.63 -11.54
N PRO A 171 7.72 -9.19 -12.71
CA PRO A 171 7.54 -10.07 -13.86
C PRO A 171 8.85 -10.74 -14.30
N ASN A 172 8.80 -12.02 -14.69
CA ASN A 172 9.99 -12.78 -15.12
C ASN A 172 10.76 -12.08 -16.25
N ILE A 173 10.06 -11.45 -17.20
CA ILE A 173 10.68 -10.73 -18.30
C ILE A 173 11.58 -9.57 -17.83
N ILE A 174 11.22 -8.93 -16.72
CA ILE A 174 12.00 -7.85 -16.11
C ILE A 174 13.20 -8.43 -15.35
N HIS A 175 13.07 -9.60 -14.73
CA HIS A 175 14.21 -10.30 -14.12
C HIS A 175 15.26 -10.70 -15.15
N GLU A 176 14.84 -11.28 -16.26
CA GLU A 176 15.74 -11.67 -17.35
C GLU A 176 16.53 -10.47 -17.88
N TYR A 177 15.85 -9.35 -18.08
CA TYR A 177 16.48 -8.11 -18.53
C TYR A 177 17.39 -7.47 -17.47
N ALA A 178 16.93 -7.41 -16.21
CA ALA A 178 17.69 -6.87 -15.09
C ALA A 178 19.02 -7.62 -14.87
N LEU A 179 19.02 -8.92 -15.11
CA LEU A 179 20.21 -9.76 -15.08
C LEU A 179 21.14 -9.51 -16.27
N ALA A 180 20.58 -9.52 -17.47
CA ALA A 180 21.31 -9.41 -18.72
C ALA A 180 22.01 -8.06 -18.91
N VAL A 181 21.27 -6.99 -18.63
CA VAL A 181 21.66 -5.62 -18.98
C VAL A 181 22.14 -4.84 -17.78
N LEU A 182 21.46 -4.98 -16.62
CA LEU A 182 21.74 -4.18 -15.43
C LEU A 182 22.69 -4.87 -14.42
N LYS A 183 23.00 -6.17 -14.64
CA LYS A 183 23.89 -6.99 -13.79
C LYS A 183 23.50 -6.95 -12.30
N PHE A 184 22.21 -6.85 -11.99
CA PHE A 184 21.77 -6.93 -10.61
C PHE A 184 22.05 -8.32 -10.03
N PRO A 185 22.49 -8.44 -8.77
CA PRO A 185 22.81 -9.73 -8.16
C PRO A 185 21.50 -10.51 -7.99
N SER A 186 21.36 -11.56 -8.79
CA SER A 186 20.14 -12.35 -8.87
C SER A 186 20.52 -13.84 -9.02
N ASN A 187 19.73 -14.73 -8.42
CA ASN A 187 20.04 -16.16 -8.31
C ASN A 187 19.64 -16.95 -9.57
N ILE A 188 19.16 -16.28 -10.62
CA ILE A 188 18.66 -16.91 -11.83
C ILE A 188 19.73 -16.77 -12.92
N GLU A 189 20.26 -17.88 -13.41
CA GLU A 189 21.12 -17.90 -14.60
C GLU A 189 20.22 -17.87 -15.84
N VAL A 190 20.34 -16.82 -16.67
CA VAL A 190 19.57 -16.68 -17.89
C VAL A 190 20.51 -16.86 -19.08
N ASN A 191 20.27 -17.89 -19.89
CA ASN A 191 20.95 -18.09 -21.17
C ASN A 191 20.24 -17.29 -22.24
N ILE A 192 20.67 -16.04 -22.45
CA ILE A 192 20.15 -15.19 -23.53
C ILE A 192 21.05 -15.38 -24.76
N THR A 193 20.44 -15.55 -25.92
CA THR A 193 21.18 -15.66 -27.18
C THR A 193 21.69 -14.28 -27.59
N ASP A 194 22.89 -14.18 -28.17
CA ASP A 194 23.48 -12.90 -28.63
C ASP A 194 22.53 -12.05 -29.52
N LYS A 195 21.63 -12.71 -30.26
CA LYS A 195 20.60 -12.05 -31.09
C LYS A 195 19.48 -11.40 -30.28
N GLU A 196 19.08 -12.02 -29.18
CA GLU A 196 18.03 -11.50 -28.30
C GLU A 196 18.57 -10.31 -27.50
N GLN A 197 19.83 -10.39 -27.08
CA GLN A 197 20.51 -9.28 -26.42
C GLN A 197 20.65 -8.06 -27.33
N ALA A 198 20.99 -8.26 -28.62
CA ALA A 198 21.03 -7.18 -29.61
C ALA A 198 19.66 -6.52 -29.84
N TYR A 199 18.58 -7.31 -29.91
CA TYR A 199 17.21 -6.79 -30.03
C TYR A 199 16.81 -5.95 -28.80
N TRP A 200 17.19 -6.40 -27.61
CA TRP A 200 16.90 -5.72 -26.35
C TRP A 200 17.65 -4.39 -26.21
N ASP A 201 18.89 -4.33 -26.67
CA ASP A 201 19.67 -3.10 -26.65
C ASP A 201 19.18 -2.04 -27.65
N GLU A 202 18.54 -2.46 -28.76
CA GLU A 202 18.04 -1.56 -29.81
C GLU A 202 16.61 -1.08 -29.56
N VAL A 203 15.72 -1.98 -29.10
CA VAL A 203 14.27 -1.70 -29.07
C VAL A 203 13.74 -1.36 -27.68
N VAL A 204 14.34 -1.91 -26.62
CA VAL A 204 13.80 -1.77 -25.26
C VAL A 204 14.50 -0.62 -24.54
N ASP A 205 13.70 0.32 -24.04
CA ASP A 205 14.23 1.39 -23.20
C ASP A 205 14.73 0.84 -21.86
N LYS A 206 16.03 1.00 -21.62
CA LYS A 206 16.71 0.52 -20.42
C LYS A 206 16.20 1.23 -19.17
N GLU A 207 15.82 2.50 -19.30
CA GLU A 207 15.33 3.32 -18.20
C GLU A 207 13.97 2.81 -17.72
N THR A 208 13.03 2.59 -18.63
CA THR A 208 11.71 2.03 -18.31
C THR A 208 11.80 0.68 -17.59
N VAL A 209 12.65 -0.24 -18.07
CA VAL A 209 12.80 -1.55 -17.42
C VAL A 209 13.41 -1.42 -16.03
N ALA A 210 14.41 -0.56 -15.86
CA ALA A 210 14.97 -0.26 -14.55
C ALA A 210 13.89 0.32 -13.63
N GLU A 211 13.12 1.31 -14.08
CA GLU A 211 12.04 1.89 -13.28
C GLU A 211 11.02 0.84 -12.83
N VAL A 212 10.53 -0.01 -13.74
CA VAL A 212 9.59 -1.10 -13.41
C VAL A 212 10.15 -1.98 -12.29
N TYR A 213 11.40 -2.43 -12.44
CA TYR A 213 12.09 -3.27 -11.46
C TYR A 213 12.18 -2.59 -10.09
N LEU A 214 12.63 -1.34 -10.07
CA LEU A 214 12.90 -0.59 -8.84
C LEU A 214 11.60 -0.23 -8.11
N TYR A 215 10.56 0.22 -8.83
CA TYR A 215 9.26 0.54 -8.23
C TYR A 215 8.53 -0.71 -7.71
N ALA A 216 8.57 -1.83 -8.45
CA ALA A 216 7.96 -3.08 -8.02
C ALA A 216 8.65 -3.66 -6.78
N MET A 217 9.99 -3.67 -6.76
CA MET A 217 10.77 -4.10 -5.60
C MET A 217 10.52 -3.21 -4.38
N THR A 218 10.50 -1.90 -4.57
CA THR A 218 10.26 -0.93 -3.49
C THR A 218 8.86 -1.12 -2.91
N ALA A 219 7.84 -1.35 -3.75
CA ALA A 219 6.48 -1.64 -3.31
C ALA A 219 6.39 -2.94 -2.49
N ALA A 220 7.06 -4.00 -2.94
CA ALA A 220 7.13 -5.26 -2.21
C ALA A 220 7.79 -5.09 -0.84
N CYS A 221 8.92 -4.37 -0.76
CA CYS A 221 9.59 -4.02 0.49
C CYS A 221 8.69 -3.19 1.41
N PHE A 222 7.98 -2.20 0.86
CA PHE A 222 7.07 -1.35 1.59
C PHE A 222 5.94 -2.15 2.26
N VAL A 223 5.29 -3.06 1.52
CA VAL A 223 4.20 -3.88 2.08
C VAL A 223 4.73 -4.92 3.07
N MET A 224 5.90 -5.50 2.82
CA MET A 224 6.55 -6.39 3.77
C MET A 224 6.83 -5.68 5.10
N ALA A 225 7.43 -4.48 5.05
CA ALA A 225 7.66 -3.65 6.22
C ALA A 225 6.35 -3.32 6.95
N LEU A 226 5.28 -3.01 6.20
CA LEU A 226 3.97 -2.72 6.78
C LEU A 226 3.35 -3.95 7.47
N LYS A 227 3.44 -5.14 6.86
CA LYS A 227 2.91 -6.40 7.44
C LYS A 227 3.64 -6.77 8.72
N PHE A 228 4.98 -6.72 8.69
CA PHE A 228 5.81 -7.17 9.80
C PHE A 228 6.25 -6.06 10.75
N SER A 229 5.72 -4.84 10.62
CA SER A 229 6.00 -3.75 11.56
C SER A 229 5.59 -4.12 13.00
N GLY A 230 6.46 -3.85 13.97
CA GLY A 230 6.22 -4.10 15.39
C GLY A 230 6.29 -5.58 15.81
N ILE A 231 6.95 -6.44 15.03
CA ILE A 231 7.35 -7.79 15.46
C ILE A 231 8.62 -7.70 16.31
N ILE A 232 8.70 -8.55 17.33
CA ILE A 232 9.81 -8.62 18.28
C ILE A 232 10.45 -10.02 18.16
N GLY A 233 11.79 -10.09 18.21
CA GLY A 233 12.59 -11.32 18.17
C GLY A 233 13.40 -11.51 16.89
N ASP A 234 14.06 -12.66 16.75
CA ASP A 234 15.04 -12.97 15.69
C ASP A 234 14.49 -12.76 14.26
N ARG A 235 13.20 -13.06 14.06
CA ARG A 235 12.51 -12.85 12.77
C ARG A 235 12.56 -11.40 12.29
N TYR A 236 12.59 -10.44 13.21
CA TYR A 236 12.68 -9.03 12.86
C TYR A 236 14.07 -8.65 12.33
N GLU A 237 15.14 -9.20 12.91
CA GLU A 237 16.51 -8.97 12.41
C GLU A 237 16.70 -9.53 11.00
N ASP A 238 16.13 -10.71 10.72
CA ASP A 238 16.19 -11.31 9.40
C ASP A 238 15.44 -10.47 8.36
N ILE A 239 14.25 -9.97 8.72
CA ILE A 239 13.48 -9.05 7.86
C ILE A 239 14.25 -7.76 7.63
N LEU A 240 14.88 -7.18 8.66
CA LEU A 240 15.71 -6.00 8.50
C LEU A 240 16.89 -6.26 7.57
N LYS A 241 17.58 -7.39 7.70
CA LYS A 241 18.69 -7.76 6.81
C LYS A 241 18.22 -7.87 5.36
N ILE A 242 17.04 -8.48 5.14
CA ILE A 242 16.42 -8.56 3.81
C ILE A 242 16.14 -7.16 3.28
N LEU A 243 15.42 -6.33 4.03
CA LEU A 243 15.04 -4.98 3.64
C LEU A 243 16.26 -4.10 3.39
N VAL A 244 17.28 -4.12 4.26
CA VAL A 244 18.50 -3.35 4.06
C VAL A 244 19.25 -3.81 2.80
N ARG A 245 19.33 -5.13 2.55
CA ARG A 245 19.98 -5.68 1.36
C ARG A 245 19.26 -5.26 0.08
N THR A 246 17.93 -5.24 0.06
CA THR A 246 17.14 -4.87 -1.12
C THR A 246 16.98 -3.35 -1.27
N THR A 247 16.92 -2.59 -0.17
CA THR A 247 16.72 -1.13 -0.16
C THR A 247 18.03 -0.33 -0.28
N PHE A 248 19.21 -0.95 -0.20
CA PHE A 248 20.51 -0.26 -0.41
C PHE A 248 20.64 0.43 -1.78
N LEU A 249 19.71 0.17 -2.71
CA LEU A 249 19.60 0.82 -4.01
C LEU A 249 18.89 2.21 -3.97
N PHE A 250 18.19 2.61 -2.90
CA PHE A 250 17.47 3.91 -2.83
C PHE A 250 17.52 4.64 -1.47
N PRO A 251 18.25 5.76 -1.36
CA PRO A 251 18.31 6.58 -0.15
C PRO A 251 17.09 7.49 0.08
N THR A 252 16.19 7.66 -0.89
CA THR A 252 15.03 8.58 -0.76
C THR A 252 13.84 7.99 0.01
N ASN A 253 13.79 6.67 0.20
CA ASN A 253 12.80 5.98 1.06
C ASN A 253 13.36 5.58 2.44
N TYR A 254 14.60 5.95 2.75
CA TYR A 254 15.22 5.73 4.07
C TYR A 254 14.42 6.38 5.22
N PHE A 255 13.69 7.47 4.92
CA PHE A 255 12.95 8.23 5.93
C PHE A 255 11.72 7.49 6.45
N THR A 256 11.01 6.72 5.61
CA THR A 256 9.86 5.90 6.07
C THR A 256 10.35 4.69 6.86
N LEU A 257 11.40 3.98 6.41
CA LEU A 257 11.96 2.79 7.05
C LEU A 257 12.66 3.00 8.41
N HIS A 258 13.46 4.05 8.59
CA HIS A 258 14.00 4.38 9.91
C HIS A 258 12.93 4.94 10.87
N SER A 259 11.92 5.63 10.33
CA SER A 259 10.79 6.15 11.12
C SER A 259 9.84 5.03 11.58
N PHE A 260 9.79 3.89 10.89
CA PHE A 260 9.05 2.70 11.34
C PHE A 260 9.55 2.14 12.69
N ASN A 261 10.82 2.38 13.05
CA ASN A 261 11.46 1.79 14.24
C ASN A 261 11.94 2.81 15.27
N SER A 262 12.16 4.07 14.87
CA SER A 262 12.59 5.15 15.78
C SER A 262 11.43 5.86 16.48
N VAL A 263 10.21 5.74 15.96
CA VAL A 263 9.06 6.52 16.45
C VAL A 263 8.32 5.74 17.53
N PHE A 264 8.81 5.99 18.74
CA PHE A 264 8.25 5.77 20.07
C PHE A 264 8.41 4.38 20.69
N LEU A 265 9.38 4.31 21.60
CA LEU A 265 9.49 3.38 22.73
C LEU A 265 8.19 3.19 23.57
N ARG A 266 7.11 3.94 23.26
CA ARG A 266 5.81 3.94 23.95
C ARG A 266 4.66 3.36 23.14
N TYR A 267 4.75 3.42 21.83
CA TYR A 267 3.61 3.23 20.94
C TYR A 267 3.97 2.22 19.85
N GLY A 268 2.98 1.54 19.28
CA GLY A 268 3.19 0.77 18.05
C GLY A 268 1.96 0.74 17.16
N PHE A 269 2.15 0.21 15.95
CA PHE A 269 1.12 0.22 14.91
C PHE A 269 0.14 -0.93 15.07
N LYS A 270 -1.15 -0.59 15.12
CA LYS A 270 -2.25 -1.56 15.07
C LYS A 270 -2.26 -2.32 13.74
N LYS A 271 -2.91 -3.48 13.73
CA LYS A 271 -2.95 -4.41 12.58
C LYS A 271 -4.37 -4.65 12.06
N ASP A 272 -5.34 -3.84 12.47
CA ASP A 272 -6.68 -3.79 11.89
C ASP A 272 -6.65 -3.19 10.47
N ASN A 273 -7.70 -3.47 9.71
CA ASN A 273 -7.79 -3.04 8.31
C ASN A 273 -7.73 -1.51 8.19
N LEU A 274 -8.38 -0.79 9.10
CA LEU A 274 -8.41 0.67 9.10
C LEU A 274 -7.01 1.25 9.35
N SER A 275 -6.34 0.81 10.41
CA SER A 275 -4.97 1.28 10.69
C SER A 275 -4.00 1.00 9.56
N ILE A 276 -4.10 -0.16 8.90
CA ILE A 276 -3.25 -0.47 7.73
C ILE A 276 -3.58 0.46 6.56
N ALA A 277 -4.85 0.69 6.26
CA ALA A 277 -5.25 1.63 5.22
C ALA A 277 -4.74 3.04 5.50
N LEU A 278 -4.85 3.51 6.76
CA LEU A 278 -4.35 4.82 7.17
C LEU A 278 -2.83 4.92 7.12
N LEU A 279 -2.09 3.84 7.41
CA LEU A 279 -0.64 3.81 7.25
C LEU A 279 -0.22 3.87 5.78
N VAL A 280 -0.92 3.13 4.91
CA VAL A 280 -0.68 3.17 3.46
C VAL A 280 -0.88 4.60 2.93
N ILE A 281 -1.95 5.27 3.34
CA ILE A 281 -2.20 6.67 2.98
C ILE A 281 -1.11 7.55 3.59
N SER A 282 -0.86 7.44 4.88
CA SER A 282 0.10 8.32 5.57
C SER A 282 1.52 8.23 5.02
N MET A 283 1.93 7.06 4.57
CA MET A 283 3.30 6.74 4.10
C MET A 283 3.37 6.59 2.58
N TYR A 284 2.39 7.17 1.87
CA TYR A 284 2.29 7.08 0.43
C TYR A 284 3.53 7.67 -0.26
N PRO A 285 4.13 6.98 -1.26
CA PRO A 285 5.46 7.27 -1.79
C PRO A 285 5.49 8.40 -2.83
N ILE A 286 4.65 9.42 -2.67
CA ILE A 286 4.73 10.64 -3.48
C ILE A 286 5.50 11.65 -2.65
N VAL A 287 6.66 12.11 -3.10
CA VAL A 287 7.47 13.11 -2.38
C VAL A 287 7.07 14.51 -2.83
N ALA A 288 6.96 15.43 -1.87
CA ALA A 288 6.70 16.84 -2.15
C ALA A 288 7.99 17.54 -2.58
N HIS A 289 7.96 18.40 -3.60
CA HIS A 289 9.14 19.20 -3.95
C HIS A 289 9.40 20.32 -2.94
N HIS A 290 8.34 20.80 -2.27
CA HIS A 290 8.41 21.79 -1.21
C HIS A 290 7.26 21.59 -0.22
N VAL A 291 7.33 22.22 0.96
CA VAL A 291 6.34 22.03 2.05
C VAL A 291 4.91 22.39 1.63
N ALA A 292 4.76 23.41 0.78
CA ALA A 292 3.46 23.85 0.26
C ALA A 292 2.99 23.06 -0.99
N ASP A 293 3.72 22.02 -1.42
CA ASP A 293 3.39 21.29 -2.65
C ASP A 293 2.31 20.24 -2.36
N ASN A 294 1.10 20.53 -2.82
CA ASN A 294 -0.05 19.64 -2.71
C ASN A 294 -0.58 19.18 -4.08
N ARG A 295 0.21 19.32 -5.16
CA ARG A 295 -0.26 19.06 -6.52
C ARG A 295 -0.60 17.59 -6.77
N LEU A 296 0.27 16.69 -6.30
CA LEU A 296 0.15 15.24 -6.49
C LEU A 296 -0.42 14.52 -5.27
N TYR A 297 -0.18 15.06 -4.07
CA TYR A 297 -0.61 14.46 -2.81
C TYR A 297 -0.81 15.54 -1.75
N HIS A 298 -1.91 15.49 -0.99
CA HIS A 298 -2.15 16.43 0.10
C HIS A 298 -1.28 16.08 1.31
N GLN A 299 -0.29 16.93 1.62
CA GLN A 299 0.63 16.68 2.72
C GLN A 299 -0.03 16.45 4.09
N PRO A 300 -1.18 17.08 4.45
CA PRO A 300 -1.87 16.80 5.71
C PRO A 300 -2.29 15.33 5.91
N LEU A 301 -2.52 14.58 4.83
CA LEU A 301 -2.87 13.16 4.93
C LEU A 301 -1.74 12.31 5.53
N ARG A 302 -0.51 12.82 5.56
CA ARG A 302 0.63 12.19 6.25
C ARG A 302 0.52 12.17 7.76
N PHE A 303 -0.47 12.81 8.37
CA PHE A 303 -0.68 12.73 9.82
C PHE A 303 -1.67 11.62 10.22
N LEU A 304 -2.26 10.92 9.25
CA LEU A 304 -3.22 9.84 9.51
C LEU A 304 -2.62 8.63 10.24
N TRP A 305 -1.29 8.45 10.22
CA TRP A 305 -0.63 7.41 11.04
C TRP A 305 -0.97 7.51 12.52
N THR A 306 -1.31 8.70 13.03
CA THR A 306 -1.65 8.92 14.45
C THR A 306 -2.87 8.09 14.89
N HIS A 307 -3.83 7.84 14.00
CA HIS A 307 -4.99 6.99 14.28
C HIS A 307 -4.66 5.49 14.23
N ALA A 308 -3.60 5.13 13.51
CA ALA A 308 -3.11 3.75 13.37
C ALA A 308 -2.21 3.31 14.55
N VAL A 309 -1.92 4.21 15.48
CA VAL A 309 -1.04 3.95 16.62
C VAL A 309 -1.84 3.58 17.87
N GLU A 310 -1.29 2.68 18.68
CA GLU A 310 -1.76 2.33 20.02
C GLU A 310 -0.61 2.35 21.04
N PRO A 311 -0.88 2.71 22.30
CA PRO A 311 0.11 2.56 23.37
C PRO A 311 0.39 1.08 23.60
N ARG A 312 1.69 0.73 23.64
CA ARG A 312 2.15 -0.67 23.81
C ARG A 312 3.13 -0.84 24.94
N LEU A 313 3.60 0.26 25.53
CA LEU A 313 4.57 0.24 26.60
C LEU A 313 3.92 -0.15 27.93
N LEU A 314 4.35 -1.27 28.49
CA LEU A 314 4.12 -1.59 29.88
C LEU A 314 5.23 -1.02 30.75
N VAL A 315 4.83 -0.31 31.79
CA VAL A 315 5.72 0.17 32.86
C VAL A 315 5.36 -0.57 34.15
N PRO A 316 6.18 -1.54 34.58
CA PRO A 316 6.02 -2.16 35.89
C PRO A 316 6.33 -1.14 37.00
N THR A 317 5.39 -0.94 37.92
CA THR A 317 5.56 -0.02 39.05
C THR A 317 5.44 -0.72 40.39
N CYS A 318 6.30 -0.33 41.34
CA CYS A 318 6.20 -0.81 42.71
C CYS A 318 4.99 -0.16 43.39
N ARG A 319 4.04 -0.98 43.86
CA ARG A 319 2.79 -0.52 44.49
C ARG A 319 2.99 0.43 45.67
N LYS A 320 4.07 0.27 46.44
CA LYS A 320 4.36 1.08 47.64
C LYS A 320 5.03 2.42 47.33
N LYS A 321 5.91 2.47 46.33
CA LYS A 321 6.74 3.66 46.04
C LYS A 321 6.27 4.42 44.79
N ASN A 322 5.34 3.86 44.01
CA ASN A 322 4.89 4.37 42.72
C ASN A 322 6.06 4.75 41.79
N LYS A 323 7.16 3.98 41.86
CA LYS A 323 8.36 4.13 41.04
C LYS A 323 8.49 2.95 40.08
N PRO A 324 9.02 3.16 38.86
CA PRO A 324 9.29 2.08 37.92
C PRO A 324 10.32 1.12 38.51
N ILE A 325 10.10 -0.19 38.33
CA ILE A 325 10.98 -1.26 38.82
C ILE A 325 11.30 -2.23 37.69
N GLN A 326 12.47 -2.86 37.73
CA GLN A 326 12.77 -3.94 36.81
C GLN A 326 12.08 -5.23 37.28
N CYS A 327 11.43 -5.94 36.36
CA CYS A 327 10.84 -7.24 36.62
C CYS A 327 10.92 -8.16 35.41
N ASP A 328 10.93 -9.46 35.64
CA ASP A 328 10.90 -10.45 34.58
C ASP A 328 9.46 -10.73 34.19
N LEU A 329 9.17 -10.58 32.91
CA LEU A 329 7.85 -10.78 32.33
C LEU A 329 7.87 -12.02 31.42
N GLU A 330 6.97 -12.96 31.69
CA GLU A 330 6.64 -14.02 30.75
C GLU A 330 5.39 -13.62 29.96
N ILE A 331 5.52 -13.62 28.63
CA ILE A 331 4.42 -13.33 27.72
C ILE A 331 4.09 -14.58 26.92
N GLN A 332 2.85 -15.04 27.05
CA GLN A 332 2.33 -16.16 26.27
C GLN A 332 1.56 -15.66 25.05
N PHE A 333 2.11 -15.91 23.86
CA PHE A 333 1.44 -15.59 22.61
C PHE A 333 0.36 -16.63 22.28
N LYS A 334 -0.69 -16.22 21.56
CA LYS A 334 -1.79 -17.09 21.10
C LYS A 334 -1.31 -18.27 20.26
N VAL A 335 -0.12 -18.19 19.67
CA VAL A 335 0.52 -19.24 18.85
C VAL A 335 1.31 -20.25 19.72
N GLY A 336 1.19 -20.20 21.05
CA GLY A 336 1.87 -21.14 21.95
C GLY A 336 3.37 -20.90 22.08
N GLN A 337 3.88 -19.79 21.53
CA GLN A 337 5.24 -19.33 21.81
C GLN A 337 5.23 -18.56 23.13
N THR A 338 6.09 -18.98 24.05
CA THR A 338 6.37 -18.29 25.30
C THR A 338 7.72 -17.61 25.16
N VAL A 339 7.78 -16.31 25.43
CA VAL A 339 9.05 -15.57 25.40
C VAL A 339 9.27 -14.90 26.75
N PHE A 340 10.47 -15.13 27.30
CA PHE A 340 10.92 -14.55 28.55
C PHE A 340 11.66 -13.24 28.26
N PHE A 341 11.27 -12.17 28.95
CA PHE A 341 11.96 -10.89 28.85
C PHE A 341 12.32 -10.38 30.24
N MET A 342 13.56 -9.90 30.38
CA MET A 342 14.00 -9.11 31.53
C MET A 342 13.63 -7.65 31.26
N VAL A 343 12.69 -7.06 32.01
CA VAL A 343 12.04 -5.81 31.59
C VAL A 343 12.23 -4.66 32.59
N TYR A 344 12.78 -3.55 32.11
CA TYR A 344 12.58 -2.20 32.69
C TYR A 344 11.36 -1.49 32.04
N PHE A 345 11.19 -1.70 30.74
CA PHE A 345 10.17 -1.12 29.85
C PHE A 345 9.91 -2.13 28.71
N PHE A 346 8.66 -2.51 28.41
CA PHE A 346 8.38 -3.51 27.36
C PHE A 346 7.21 -3.14 26.45
N ILE A 347 7.36 -3.41 25.16
CA ILE A 347 6.37 -3.10 24.12
C ILE A 347 5.62 -4.38 23.75
N LEU A 348 4.31 -4.47 24.01
CA LEU A 348 3.50 -5.65 23.63
C LEU A 348 2.73 -5.46 22.32
N SER A 349 2.78 -6.45 21.45
CA SER A 349 1.83 -6.58 20.34
C SER A 349 0.51 -7.18 20.85
N VAL A 350 -0.44 -6.32 21.24
CA VAL A 350 -1.65 -6.68 22.00
C VAL A 350 -2.55 -7.69 21.27
N ASN A 351 -2.57 -7.67 19.93
CA ASN A 351 -3.45 -8.55 19.15
C ASN A 351 -3.06 -10.05 19.21
N PHE A 352 -1.79 -10.35 19.49
CA PHE A 352 -1.25 -11.71 19.50
C PHE A 352 -1.13 -12.33 20.90
N VAL A 353 -1.40 -11.58 21.96
CA VAL A 353 -1.19 -12.05 23.34
C VAL A 353 -2.48 -12.70 23.83
N LYS A 354 -2.39 -13.95 24.28
CA LYS A 354 -3.45 -14.55 25.11
C LYS A 354 -3.21 -13.96 26.51
N GLN A 355 -4.26 -13.54 27.20
CA GLN A 355 -4.25 -12.78 28.48
C GLN A 355 -3.57 -13.49 29.68
N CYS A 356 -2.37 -14.04 29.52
CA CYS A 356 -1.57 -14.64 30.58
C CYS A 356 -0.22 -13.92 30.57
N LEU A 357 -0.14 -12.84 31.35
CA LEU A 357 1.09 -12.12 31.64
C LEU A 357 1.48 -12.52 33.06
N GLN A 358 2.51 -13.35 33.19
CA GLN A 358 3.00 -13.80 34.49
C GLN A 358 4.26 -13.02 34.85
N VAL A 359 4.21 -12.35 36.01
CA VAL A 359 5.34 -11.59 36.55
C VAL A 359 6.07 -12.50 37.53
N TYR A 360 7.36 -12.74 37.28
CA TYR A 360 8.19 -13.52 38.18
C TYR A 360 9.04 -12.59 39.06
N GLY A 361 9.16 -12.94 40.35
CA GLY A 361 10.17 -12.34 41.23
C GLY A 361 9.74 -11.15 42.12
N ALA A 362 8.48 -10.69 42.10
CA ALA A 362 8.04 -9.63 43.02
C ALA A 362 6.57 -9.76 43.45
N SER A 363 6.32 -9.82 44.75
CA SER A 363 5.00 -10.05 45.36
C SER A 363 4.04 -8.84 45.35
N GLN A 364 4.46 -7.67 44.81
CA GLN A 364 3.67 -6.42 44.82
C GLN A 364 3.99 -5.51 43.61
N VAL A 365 3.68 -5.97 42.40
CA VAL A 365 3.85 -5.19 41.15
C VAL A 365 2.48 -4.84 40.57
N ASP A 366 2.25 -3.55 40.33
CA ASP A 366 1.11 -3.08 39.54
C ASP A 366 1.61 -2.72 38.13
N MET A 367 0.92 -3.22 37.11
CA MET A 367 1.22 -2.91 35.70
C MET A 367 0.22 -1.88 35.17
N LYS A 368 0.74 -0.81 34.56
CA LYS A 368 -0.06 0.22 33.89
C LYS A 368 0.32 0.27 32.40
N LEU A 369 -0.71 0.38 31.57
CA LEU A 369 -0.63 0.67 30.13
C LEU A 369 -0.59 2.19 29.90
#